data_AF-A0A291RIS8-F1
#
_entry.id   AF-A0A291RIS8-F1
#
_cell.length_a   1.000
_cell.length_b   1.000
_cell.length_c   1.000
_cell.angle_alpha   90.00
_cell.angle_beta   90.00
_cell.angle_gamma   90.00
#
_symmetry.space_group_name_H-M   'P 1'
#
loop_
_entity.id
_entity.type
_entity.pdbx_description
1 polymer ?
#
loop_
_entity_poly.entity_id
_entity_poly.type
_entity_poly.pdbx_seq_one_letter_code
_entity_poly.pdbx_strand_id
1 'polypeptide(L)'
;MSARALVAVALLLPLAIGGCSHQNSKSVVQATAPRSAAHQAGHVPVGPGPSGTYTVQPQPAPGSCHYRKTGDGQPLPDPACTPGAVNPKVSADTIADTICRSGYTSSIRPPANVTDREKDANAKSYAFTGPLHDAEYDHLVSLELGGDPDDPRNLWVEPPSPDHRPGSGPVNPKDTVENQLHSLVCGGKVALTAAQDAIATDWTTALATVGHPGGK
;
A
#
# COMPACT_ATOMS: atom_id res chain seq x y z
N MET A 1 -17.89 20.46 -74.18
CA MET A 1 -19.11 20.66 -74.99
C MET A 1 -19.84 19.33 -75.11
N SER A 2 -20.92 19.14 -74.33
CA SER A 2 -22.15 18.44 -74.73
C SER A 2 -23.11 18.49 -73.55
N ALA A 3 -24.28 19.05 -73.83
CA ALA A 3 -25.31 19.39 -72.88
C ALA A 3 -26.62 18.70 -73.31
N ARG A 4 -27.57 18.69 -72.36
CA ARG A 4 -29.02 18.42 -72.47
C ARG A 4 -29.38 16.93 -72.33
N ALA A 5 -30.46 16.54 -71.65
CA ALA A 5 -31.73 17.24 -71.48
C ALA A 5 -32.44 16.92 -70.15
N LEU A 6 -33.22 17.88 -69.69
CA LEU A 6 -34.28 17.74 -68.68
C LEU A 6 -35.55 17.18 -69.34
N VAL A 7 -36.25 16.28 -68.67
CA VAL A 7 -37.68 16.04 -68.86
C VAL A 7 -38.33 15.95 -67.48
N ALA A 8 -39.33 16.80 -67.26
CA ALA A 8 -40.20 16.83 -66.10
C ALA A 8 -41.48 16.05 -66.40
N VAL A 9 -41.98 15.27 -65.43
CA VAL A 9 -43.41 14.91 -65.35
C VAL A 9 -43.80 14.88 -63.87
N ALA A 10 -44.84 15.67 -63.56
CA ALA A 10 -45.50 15.80 -62.26
C ALA A 10 -46.63 14.75 -62.10
N LEU A 11 -47.32 14.81 -60.94
CA LEU A 11 -48.57 14.12 -60.52
C LEU A 11 -48.31 12.84 -59.68
N LEU A 12 -48.90 12.59 -58.50
CA LEU A 12 -50.05 13.13 -57.76
C LEU A 12 -49.88 12.84 -56.25
N LEU A 13 -50.39 13.71 -55.39
CA LEU A 13 -50.67 13.42 -53.97
C LEU A 13 -51.89 12.49 -53.86
N PRO A 14 -51.92 11.62 -52.82
CA PRO A 14 -53.04 11.67 -51.89
C PRO A 14 -52.59 11.78 -50.42
N LEU A 15 -53.34 12.61 -49.70
CA LEU A 15 -53.34 12.71 -48.24
C LEU A 15 -53.52 11.34 -47.58
N ALA A 16 -52.61 11.01 -46.66
CA ALA A 16 -52.87 10.05 -45.59
C ALA A 16 -52.72 10.77 -44.24
N ILE A 17 -53.84 10.86 -43.54
CA ILE A 17 -53.99 11.37 -42.18
C ILE A 17 -53.38 10.31 -41.25
N GLY A 18 -52.38 10.68 -40.44
CA GLY A 18 -51.75 9.79 -39.46
C GLY A 18 -51.18 10.59 -38.31
N GLY A 19 -51.84 10.51 -37.16
CA GLY A 19 -51.65 11.39 -36.01
C GLY A 19 -50.27 11.35 -35.36
N CYS A 20 -49.93 12.46 -34.70
CA CYS A 20 -48.83 12.54 -33.76
C CYS A 20 -49.11 11.59 -32.58
N SER A 21 -48.47 10.42 -32.59
CA SER A 21 -48.18 9.71 -31.34
C SER A 21 -46.77 10.07 -30.91
N HIS A 22 -46.69 10.93 -29.91
CA HIS A 22 -45.51 11.06 -29.06
C HIS A 22 -45.26 9.71 -28.39
N GLN A 23 -44.44 8.87 -29.01
CA GLN A 23 -43.82 7.77 -28.30
C GLN A 23 -42.67 8.36 -27.48
N ASN A 24 -42.99 8.51 -26.20
CA ASN A 24 -42.06 8.76 -25.12
C ASN A 24 -40.96 7.69 -25.16
N SER A 25 -39.82 8.01 -25.78
CA SER A 25 -38.62 7.18 -25.73
C SER A 25 -38.19 7.09 -24.27
N LYS A 26 -38.65 6.06 -23.56
CA LYS A 26 -38.03 5.66 -22.30
C LYS A 26 -36.60 5.27 -22.65
N SER A 27 -35.65 6.14 -22.33
CA SER A 27 -34.24 5.79 -22.30
C SER A 27 -34.11 4.50 -21.52
N VAL A 28 -33.76 3.41 -22.20
CA VAL A 28 -33.30 2.19 -21.55
C VAL A 28 -31.97 2.58 -20.93
N VAL A 29 -32.02 3.01 -19.66
CA VAL A 29 -30.85 3.14 -18.82
C VAL A 29 -30.33 1.72 -18.70
N GLN A 30 -29.31 1.42 -19.49
CA GLN A 30 -28.55 0.20 -19.40
C GLN A 30 -27.98 0.20 -17.98
N ALA A 31 -28.58 -0.62 -17.10
CA ALA A 31 -28.09 -0.79 -15.75
C ALA A 31 -26.68 -1.38 -15.86
N THR A 32 -25.68 -0.52 -15.77
CA THR A 32 -24.31 -0.95 -15.49
C THR A 32 -24.40 -1.70 -14.17
N ALA A 33 -24.22 -3.02 -14.24
CA ALA A 33 -24.02 -3.85 -13.06
C ALA A 33 -23.00 -3.14 -12.15
N PRO A 34 -23.21 -3.10 -10.83
CA PRO A 34 -22.20 -2.59 -9.94
C PRO A 34 -20.95 -3.41 -10.21
N ARG A 35 -19.88 -2.74 -10.65
CA ARG A 35 -18.55 -3.32 -10.57
C ARG A 35 -18.45 -3.85 -9.15
N SER A 36 -18.26 -5.16 -9.02
CA SER A 36 -17.85 -5.78 -7.77
C SER A 36 -16.82 -4.86 -7.15
N ALA A 37 -16.99 -4.55 -5.86
CA ALA A 37 -16.01 -3.82 -5.09
C ALA A 37 -14.70 -4.59 -5.14
N ALA A 38 -13.89 -4.34 -6.18
CA ALA A 38 -12.46 -4.41 -6.07
C ALA A 38 -12.16 -3.58 -4.84
N HIS A 39 -11.58 -4.23 -3.83
CA HIS A 39 -11.00 -3.54 -2.68
C HIS A 39 -10.35 -2.26 -3.21
N GLN A 40 -10.93 -1.11 -2.89
CA GLN A 40 -10.14 0.11 -2.82
C GLN A 40 -9.12 -0.25 -1.74
N ALA A 41 -7.93 -0.70 -2.15
CA ALA A 41 -6.83 -0.88 -1.22
C ALA A 41 -6.68 0.48 -0.54
N GLY A 42 -7.12 0.55 0.72
CA GLY A 42 -7.07 1.79 1.47
C GLY A 42 -5.61 2.17 1.58
N HIS A 43 -5.32 3.46 1.39
CA HIS A 43 -3.99 3.98 1.68
C HIS A 43 -3.59 3.62 3.10
N VAL A 44 -2.29 3.41 3.32
CA VAL A 44 -1.77 3.13 4.66
C VAL A 44 -2.25 4.23 5.64
N PRO A 45 -2.81 3.87 6.81
CA PRO A 45 -3.29 4.84 7.79
C PRO A 45 -2.20 5.81 8.25
N VAL A 46 -2.58 7.02 8.63
CA VAL A 46 -1.64 7.98 9.25
C VAL A 46 -1.54 7.68 10.76
N GLY A 47 -0.31 7.67 11.27
CA GLY A 47 0.04 7.51 12.68
C GLY A 47 0.22 8.85 13.42
N PRO A 48 0.55 8.82 14.72
CA PRO A 48 0.82 10.02 15.51
C PRO A 48 2.13 10.74 15.13
N GLY A 49 3.08 10.04 14.52
CA GLY A 49 4.41 10.51 14.16
C GLY A 49 5.40 10.51 15.32
N PRO A 50 6.66 10.93 15.06
CA PRO A 50 7.70 10.94 16.07
C PRO A 50 7.39 11.91 17.20
N SER A 51 7.49 11.37 18.42
CA SER A 51 7.44 12.11 19.68
C SER A 51 8.86 12.43 20.15
N GLY A 52 9.03 13.58 20.82
CA GLY A 52 10.28 13.87 21.55
C GLY A 52 10.46 13.00 22.80
N THR A 53 9.39 12.33 23.24
CA THR A 53 9.38 11.44 24.40
C THR A 53 8.55 10.20 24.07
N TYR A 54 9.22 9.06 23.91
CA TYR A 54 8.57 7.78 23.64
C TYR A 54 8.19 7.06 24.94
N THR A 55 7.05 6.38 24.91
CA THR A 55 6.56 5.52 25.98
C THR A 55 6.15 4.20 25.36
N VAL A 56 6.29 3.10 26.10
CA VAL A 56 5.89 1.76 25.64
C VAL A 56 4.42 1.77 25.23
N GLN A 57 4.16 1.46 23.96
CA GLN A 57 2.82 1.37 23.41
C GLN A 57 2.16 0.03 23.74
N PRO A 58 0.83 0.02 23.96
CA PRO A 58 0.09 -1.23 24.10
C PRO A 58 0.14 -2.03 22.80
N GLN A 59 0.51 -3.30 22.92
CA GLN A 59 0.46 -4.26 21.82
C GLN A 59 -0.89 -4.99 21.81
N PRO A 60 -1.27 -5.64 20.69
CA PRO A 60 -2.46 -6.48 20.65
C PRO A 60 -2.47 -7.57 21.74
N ALA A 61 -3.63 -8.18 21.96
CA ALA A 61 -3.76 -9.22 22.97
C ALA A 61 -2.93 -10.47 22.58
N PRO A 62 -2.36 -11.22 23.55
CA PRO A 62 -1.65 -12.46 23.25
C PRO A 62 -2.48 -13.43 22.39
N GLY A 63 -1.87 -13.93 21.31
CA GLY A 63 -2.50 -14.85 20.36
C GLY A 63 -3.59 -14.25 19.46
N SER A 64 -3.78 -12.93 19.45
CA SER A 64 -4.79 -12.28 18.60
C SER A 64 -4.34 -11.98 17.18
N CYS A 65 -3.03 -12.11 16.88
CA CYS A 65 -2.47 -11.81 15.56
C CYS A 65 -1.96 -13.07 14.87
N HIS A 66 -2.09 -13.12 13.54
CA HIS A 66 -1.75 -14.29 12.75
C HIS A 66 -0.85 -13.95 11.56
N TYR A 67 0.36 -14.53 11.56
CA TYR A 67 1.23 -14.43 10.39
C TYR A 67 0.56 -14.95 9.13
N ARG A 68 0.76 -14.23 8.04
CA ARG A 68 0.57 -14.74 6.68
C ARG A 68 1.94 -15.16 6.13
N LYS A 69 1.91 -15.86 4.99
CA LYS A 69 3.10 -16.21 4.24
C LYS A 69 2.86 -16.06 2.76
N THR A 70 3.88 -15.66 2.02
CA THR A 70 3.91 -15.71 0.57
C THR A 70 4.04 -17.17 0.08
N GLY A 71 3.96 -17.37 -1.24
CA GLY A 71 4.10 -18.70 -1.84
C GLY A 71 5.46 -19.36 -1.62
N ASP A 72 6.53 -18.56 -1.49
CA ASP A 72 7.89 -19.00 -1.17
C ASP A 72 8.18 -19.01 0.35
N GLY A 73 7.19 -18.71 1.17
CA GLY A 73 7.24 -18.86 2.63
C GLY A 73 7.76 -17.64 3.39
N GLN A 74 7.99 -16.51 2.72
CA GLN A 74 8.35 -15.26 3.38
C GLN A 74 7.24 -14.81 4.33
N PRO A 75 7.59 -14.34 5.54
CA PRO A 75 6.60 -13.91 6.51
C PRO A 75 5.95 -12.59 6.08
N LEU A 76 4.65 -12.49 6.32
CA LEU A 76 3.88 -11.26 6.21
C LEU A 76 3.08 -11.06 7.51
N PRO A 77 2.88 -9.83 7.98
CA PRO A 77 2.08 -9.60 9.17
C PRO A 77 0.60 -9.86 8.94
N ASP A 78 -0.13 -9.93 10.04
CA ASP A 78 -1.60 -9.88 10.05
C ASP A 78 -2.05 -8.46 9.70
N PRO A 79 -2.76 -8.23 8.58
CA PRO A 79 -3.21 -6.90 8.20
C PRO A 79 -4.25 -6.32 9.18
N ALA A 80 -4.89 -7.14 10.03
CA ALA A 80 -5.78 -6.64 11.08
C ALA A 80 -5.01 -6.10 12.30
N CYS A 81 -3.83 -6.66 12.61
CA CYS A 81 -3.00 -6.18 13.72
C CYS A 81 -1.99 -5.12 13.28
N THR A 82 -1.35 -5.33 12.13
CA THR A 82 -0.30 -4.48 11.59
C THR A 82 -0.67 -4.09 10.15
N PRO A 83 -1.67 -3.20 9.95
CA PRO A 83 -2.02 -2.66 8.63
C PRO A 83 -0.98 -1.69 8.05
N GLY A 84 0.01 -1.30 8.85
CA GLY A 84 0.93 -0.20 8.58
C GLY A 84 0.44 1.11 9.20
N ALA A 85 1.38 2.03 9.42
CA ALA A 85 1.06 3.43 9.68
C ALA A 85 2.17 4.34 9.15
N VAL A 86 1.80 5.49 8.58
CA VAL A 86 2.76 6.49 8.06
C VAL A 86 2.91 7.67 8.99
N ASN A 87 4.12 8.23 9.03
CA ASN A 87 4.47 9.41 9.80
C ASN A 87 3.88 10.68 9.16
N PRO A 88 3.04 11.45 9.86
CA PRO A 88 2.40 12.66 9.34
C PRO A 88 3.38 13.78 8.96
N LYS A 89 4.65 13.70 9.38
CA LYS A 89 5.71 14.66 9.01
C LYS A 89 6.33 14.34 7.65
N VAL A 90 6.08 13.16 7.08
CA VAL A 90 6.62 12.74 5.77
C VAL A 90 5.52 12.78 4.73
N SER A 91 5.65 13.68 3.77
CA SER A 91 4.77 13.81 2.61
C SER A 91 5.62 14.04 1.36
N ALA A 92 5.01 13.99 0.18
CA ALA A 92 5.68 14.30 -1.09
C ALA A 92 6.41 15.66 -1.04
N ASP A 93 5.86 16.64 -0.33
CA ASP A 93 6.44 17.99 -0.22
C ASP A 93 7.59 18.08 0.79
N THR A 94 7.68 17.13 1.74
CA THR A 94 8.69 17.16 2.81
C THR A 94 9.78 16.10 2.66
N ILE A 95 9.72 15.22 1.64
CA ILE A 95 10.70 14.13 1.48
C ILE A 95 12.15 14.62 1.42
N ALA A 96 12.39 15.79 0.83
CA ALA A 96 13.73 16.39 0.72
C ALA A 96 14.34 16.76 2.09
N ASP A 97 13.50 17.15 3.06
CA ASP A 97 13.92 17.51 4.42
C ASP A 97 13.79 16.36 5.42
N THR A 98 13.13 15.28 5.01
CA THR A 98 12.85 14.10 5.82
C THR A 98 13.59 12.88 5.28
N ILE A 99 12.90 11.91 4.69
CA ILE A 99 13.45 10.60 4.35
C ILE A 99 14.65 10.70 3.40
N CYS A 100 14.67 11.66 2.46
CA CYS A 100 15.77 11.83 1.51
C CYS A 100 16.95 12.63 2.08
N ARG A 101 16.93 12.96 3.38
CA ARG A 101 18.03 13.59 4.11
C ARG A 101 18.76 12.55 4.94
N SER A 102 20.08 12.48 4.77
CA SER A 102 20.96 11.63 5.58
C SER A 102 20.70 11.79 7.08
N GLY A 103 20.59 10.66 7.79
CA GLY A 103 20.40 10.60 9.25
C GLY A 103 18.96 10.88 9.74
N TYR A 104 17.98 11.10 8.86
CA TYR A 104 16.60 11.36 9.27
C TYR A 104 16.01 10.22 10.10
N THR A 105 16.11 8.97 9.63
CA THR A 105 15.53 7.82 10.33
C THR A 105 16.13 7.67 11.73
N SER A 106 17.45 7.80 11.88
CA SER A 106 18.13 7.80 13.18
C SER A 106 17.62 8.88 14.14
N SER A 107 17.18 10.03 13.63
CA SER A 107 16.66 11.13 14.46
C SER A 107 15.26 10.91 15.01
N ILE A 108 14.52 9.92 14.49
CA ILE A 108 13.12 9.66 14.86
C ILE A 108 12.91 8.31 15.55
N ARG A 109 13.92 7.45 15.62
CA ARG A 109 13.78 6.10 16.22
C ARG A 109 13.48 6.18 17.72
N PRO A 110 12.53 5.38 18.23
CA PRO A 110 12.38 5.20 19.67
C PRO A 110 13.63 4.55 20.27
N PRO A 111 13.92 4.80 21.56
CA PRO A 111 15.07 4.19 22.22
C PRO A 111 14.84 2.69 22.41
N ALA A 112 15.93 1.90 22.38
CA ALA A 112 15.87 0.44 22.45
C ALA A 112 15.09 -0.09 23.66
N ASN A 113 15.19 0.57 24.82
CA ASN A 113 14.43 0.15 26.01
C ASN A 113 12.91 0.23 25.84
N VAL A 114 12.38 1.07 24.93
CA VAL A 114 10.96 1.10 24.58
C VAL A 114 10.66 -0.08 23.65
N THR A 115 11.37 -0.16 22.53
CA THR A 115 11.14 -1.17 21.48
C THR A 115 11.37 -2.60 21.97
N ASP A 116 12.31 -2.85 22.88
CA ASP A 116 12.57 -4.20 23.42
C ASP A 116 11.36 -4.73 24.21
N ARG A 117 10.74 -3.86 25.02
CA ARG A 117 9.54 -4.22 25.80
C ARG A 117 8.33 -4.43 24.91
N GLU A 118 8.23 -3.63 23.84
CA GLU A 118 7.17 -3.80 22.86
C GLU A 118 7.35 -5.06 22.04
N LYS A 119 8.58 -5.37 21.59
CA LYS A 119 8.91 -6.62 20.90
C LYS A 119 8.51 -7.84 21.72
N ASP A 120 8.84 -7.87 23.01
CA ASP A 120 8.46 -8.95 23.93
C ASP A 120 6.93 -9.11 24.05
N ALA A 121 6.19 -8.00 24.03
CA ALA A 121 4.73 -8.03 24.09
C ALA A 121 4.08 -8.40 22.73
N ASN A 122 4.64 -7.89 21.63
CA ASN A 122 4.19 -8.17 20.27
C ASN A 122 4.44 -9.64 19.88
N ALA A 123 5.55 -10.22 20.33
CA ALA A 123 5.82 -11.65 20.19
C ALA A 123 4.71 -12.53 20.78
N LYS A 124 4.16 -12.13 21.94
CA LYS A 124 3.00 -12.80 22.54
C LYS A 124 1.74 -12.60 21.69
N SER A 125 1.56 -11.42 21.09
CA SER A 125 0.43 -11.09 20.21
C SER A 125 0.36 -12.04 19.01
N TYR A 126 1.51 -12.32 18.39
CA TYR A 126 1.66 -13.23 17.25
C TYR A 126 1.85 -14.71 17.63
N ALA A 127 1.81 -15.03 18.93
CA ALA A 127 2.17 -16.34 19.46
C ALA A 127 3.52 -16.86 18.91
N PHE A 128 4.49 -15.95 18.74
CA PHE A 128 5.81 -16.26 18.22
C PHE A 128 6.60 -17.11 19.23
N THR A 129 7.02 -18.31 18.80
CA THR A 129 7.77 -19.27 19.63
C THR A 129 9.23 -19.40 19.23
N GLY A 130 9.68 -18.65 18.22
CA GLY A 130 11.07 -18.66 17.79
C GLY A 130 11.98 -17.88 18.75
N PRO A 131 13.31 -17.97 18.56
CA PRO A 131 14.24 -17.15 19.29
C PRO A 131 14.08 -15.67 18.92
N LEU A 132 13.76 -14.80 19.89
CA LEU A 132 13.61 -13.36 19.67
C LEU A 132 14.89 -12.67 19.17
N HIS A 133 16.06 -13.28 19.37
CA HIS A 133 17.31 -12.76 18.84
C HIS A 133 17.42 -12.91 17.31
N ASP A 134 16.67 -13.83 16.71
CA ASP A 134 16.64 -14.05 15.25
C ASP A 134 15.46 -13.33 14.57
N ALA A 135 14.48 -12.87 15.36
CA ALA A 135 13.38 -12.06 14.86
C ALA A 135 13.71 -10.56 14.96
N GLU A 136 13.10 -9.74 14.11
CA GLU A 136 13.16 -8.27 14.23
C GLU A 136 11.89 -7.72 14.87
N TYR A 137 11.97 -6.55 15.48
CA TYR A 137 10.79 -5.74 15.75
C TYR A 137 10.77 -4.66 14.69
N ASP A 138 10.02 -4.95 13.64
CA ASP A 138 10.21 -4.33 12.35
C ASP A 138 9.03 -3.43 11.98
N HIS A 139 9.33 -2.41 11.18
CA HIS A 139 8.35 -1.47 10.64
C HIS A 139 7.78 -2.00 9.33
N LEU A 140 6.49 -2.35 9.26
CA LEU A 140 5.86 -2.81 8.02
C LEU A 140 6.05 -1.80 6.87
N VAL A 141 5.78 -0.51 7.14
CA VAL A 141 6.27 0.59 6.30
C VAL A 141 7.56 1.10 6.92
N SER A 142 8.68 0.93 6.23
CA SER A 142 10.00 1.41 6.67
C SER A 142 10.01 2.88 7.06
N LEU A 143 10.85 3.26 8.02
CA LEU A 143 11.13 4.67 8.30
C LEU A 143 11.72 5.40 7.08
N GLU A 144 12.42 4.67 6.20
CA GLU A 144 12.96 5.21 4.94
C GLU A 144 11.87 5.52 3.91
N LEU A 145 10.67 4.97 4.10
CA LEU A 145 9.47 5.24 3.31
C LEU A 145 8.45 6.06 4.12
N GLY A 146 8.88 6.69 5.21
CA GLY A 146 8.02 7.54 6.02
C GLY A 146 7.02 6.78 6.87
N GLY A 147 7.33 5.55 7.28
CA GLY A 147 6.60 4.83 8.31
C GLY A 147 6.59 5.57 9.64
N ASP A 148 5.54 5.33 10.42
CA ASP A 148 5.46 5.81 11.79
C ASP A 148 6.49 5.09 12.68
N PRO A 149 7.26 5.82 13.51
CA PRO A 149 8.32 5.22 14.32
C PRO A 149 7.86 4.35 15.49
N ASP A 150 6.67 4.58 16.04
CA ASP A 150 6.23 3.98 17.31
C ASP A 150 4.76 3.54 17.30
N ASP A 151 4.01 3.72 16.20
CA ASP A 151 2.63 3.22 16.13
C ASP A 151 2.60 1.68 16.07
N PRO A 152 1.90 0.99 17.00
CA PRO A 152 1.82 -0.47 17.01
C PRO A 152 1.16 -1.04 15.74
N ARG A 153 0.40 -0.24 14.99
CA ARG A 153 -0.14 -0.64 13.68
C ARG A 153 0.93 -0.76 12.60
N ASN A 154 2.10 -0.16 12.79
CA ASN A 154 3.24 -0.24 11.87
C ASN A 154 4.32 -1.21 12.35
N LEU A 155 4.21 -1.77 13.56
CA LEU A 155 5.24 -2.58 14.17
C LEU A 155 4.80 -4.02 14.36
N TRP A 156 5.70 -4.95 14.08
CA TRP A 156 5.45 -6.38 14.25
C TRP A 156 6.74 -7.13 14.53
N VAL A 157 6.62 -8.26 15.23
CA VAL A 157 7.73 -9.20 15.39
C VAL A 157 7.90 -9.99 14.09
N GLU A 158 8.80 -9.54 13.23
CA GLU A 158 9.10 -10.19 11.96
C GLU A 158 9.91 -11.47 12.20
N PRO A 159 9.37 -12.66 11.83
CA PRO A 159 10.13 -13.89 11.87
C PRO A 159 11.31 -13.87 10.89
N PRO A 160 12.36 -14.66 11.15
CA PRO A 160 13.41 -14.86 10.17
C PRO A 160 12.87 -15.45 8.85
N SER A 161 13.51 -15.08 7.74
CA SER A 161 13.22 -15.63 6.40
C SER A 161 13.47 -17.15 6.33
N PRO A 162 12.84 -17.87 5.37
CA PRO A 162 12.97 -19.33 5.25
C PRO A 162 14.41 -19.88 5.13
N ASP A 163 15.34 -19.09 4.59
CA ASP A 163 16.75 -19.45 4.39
C ASP A 163 17.67 -19.02 5.55
N HIS A 164 17.10 -18.47 6.62
CA HIS A 164 17.80 -18.03 7.82
C HIS A 164 18.60 -19.16 8.49
N ARG A 165 19.75 -18.80 9.07
CA ARG A 165 20.56 -19.71 9.87
C ARG A 165 20.29 -19.46 11.35
N PRO A 166 19.72 -20.42 12.10
CA PRO A 166 19.42 -20.22 13.52
C PRO A 166 20.64 -19.73 14.31
N GLY A 167 20.48 -18.67 15.11
CA GLY A 167 21.59 -18.11 15.88
C GLY A 167 22.41 -17.04 15.17
N SER A 168 22.17 -16.73 13.89
CA SER A 168 22.93 -15.70 13.18
C SER A 168 22.49 -14.27 13.51
N GLY A 169 21.46 -14.09 14.33
CA GLY A 169 20.79 -12.80 14.50
C GLY A 169 19.90 -12.50 13.29
N PRO A 170 19.18 -11.37 13.30
CA PRO A 170 18.23 -11.10 12.25
C PRO A 170 18.95 -10.79 10.93
N VAL A 171 18.46 -11.41 9.85
CA VAL A 171 18.84 -11.09 8.48
C VAL A 171 17.52 -10.93 7.72
N ASN A 172 17.23 -9.70 7.31
CA ASN A 172 15.95 -9.37 6.71
C ASN A 172 16.10 -8.97 5.23
N PRO A 173 15.71 -9.83 4.28
CA PRO A 173 15.70 -9.49 2.86
C PRO A 173 14.81 -8.28 2.52
N LYS A 174 13.81 -7.96 3.36
CA LYS A 174 12.97 -6.78 3.24
C LYS A 174 13.79 -5.49 3.23
N ASP A 175 14.87 -5.41 4.00
CA ASP A 175 15.78 -4.24 4.01
C ASP A 175 16.26 -3.87 2.60
N THR A 176 16.55 -4.86 1.76
CA THR A 176 16.99 -4.60 0.38
C THR A 176 15.87 -3.98 -0.45
N VAL A 177 14.63 -4.45 -0.26
CA VAL A 177 13.43 -3.90 -0.90
C VAL A 177 13.20 -2.46 -0.44
N GLU A 178 13.31 -2.20 0.87
CA GLU A 178 13.15 -0.87 1.45
C GLU A 178 14.14 0.13 0.89
N ASN A 179 15.43 -0.22 0.90
CA ASN A 179 16.51 0.61 0.35
C ASN A 179 16.28 0.95 -1.14
N GLN A 180 15.79 -0.02 -1.91
CA GLN A 180 15.51 0.18 -3.33
C GLN A 180 14.28 1.07 -3.55
N LEU A 181 13.18 0.84 -2.82
CA LEU A 181 12.01 1.72 -2.85
C LEU A 181 12.37 3.14 -2.40
N HIS A 182 13.17 3.28 -1.34
CA HIS A 182 13.66 4.56 -0.85
C HIS A 182 14.44 5.31 -1.93
N SER A 183 15.37 4.62 -2.60
CA SER A 183 16.13 5.18 -3.72
C SER A 183 15.24 5.63 -4.89
N LEU A 184 14.19 4.85 -5.21
CA LEU A 184 13.24 5.18 -6.26
C LEU A 184 12.38 6.40 -5.90
N VAL A 185 11.94 6.50 -4.64
CA VAL A 185 11.17 7.65 -4.12
C VAL A 185 12.02 8.91 -4.11
N CYS A 186 13.23 8.86 -3.52
CA CYS A 186 14.11 10.02 -3.46
C CYS A 186 14.70 10.42 -4.83
N GLY A 187 14.71 9.50 -5.79
CA GLY A 187 15.01 9.79 -7.19
C GLY A 187 13.82 10.30 -8.00
N GLY A 188 12.62 10.43 -7.40
CA GLY A 188 11.40 10.89 -8.07
C GLY A 188 10.83 9.91 -9.10
N LYS A 189 11.27 8.64 -9.09
CA LYS A 189 10.82 7.60 -10.03
C LYS A 189 9.51 6.95 -9.59
N VAL A 190 9.29 6.85 -8.27
CA VAL A 190 8.10 6.26 -7.66
C VAL A 190 7.49 7.28 -6.69
N ALA A 191 6.17 7.42 -6.72
CA ALA A 191 5.46 8.25 -5.75
C ALA A 191 5.55 7.63 -4.34
N LEU A 192 5.78 8.45 -3.31
CA LEU A 192 5.90 8.00 -1.92
C LEU A 192 4.73 7.10 -1.50
N THR A 193 3.49 7.53 -1.75
CA THR A 193 2.29 6.78 -1.37
C THR A 193 2.18 5.44 -2.08
N ALA A 194 2.59 5.35 -3.35
CA ALA A 194 2.60 4.09 -4.08
C ALA A 194 3.60 3.09 -3.48
N ALA A 195 4.78 3.56 -3.04
CA ALA A 195 5.76 2.71 -2.36
C ALA A 195 5.23 2.25 -0.97
N GLN A 196 4.61 3.14 -0.21
CA GLN A 196 4.01 2.84 1.09
C GLN A 196 2.90 1.79 0.98
N ASP A 197 1.96 1.99 0.06
CA ASP A 197 0.85 1.05 -0.15
C ASP A 197 1.36 -0.31 -0.65
N ALA A 198 2.35 -0.32 -1.53
CA ALA A 198 2.93 -1.54 -2.07
C ALA A 198 3.65 -2.37 -0.99
N ILE A 199 4.51 -1.74 -0.17
CA ILE A 199 5.26 -2.45 0.87
C ILE A 199 4.35 -2.94 2.01
N ALA A 200 3.35 -2.15 2.39
CA ALA A 200 2.40 -2.55 3.44
C ALA A 200 1.51 -3.73 3.01
N THR A 201 1.25 -3.88 1.71
CA THR A 201 0.44 -4.98 1.18
C THR A 201 1.23 -6.29 1.16
N ASP A 202 2.40 -6.27 0.51
CA ASP A 202 3.29 -7.40 0.35
C ASP A 202 4.68 -6.90 -0.07
N TRP A 203 5.60 -6.84 0.90
CA TRP A 203 6.96 -6.36 0.67
C TRP A 203 7.71 -7.18 -0.38
N THR A 204 7.41 -8.47 -0.56
CA THR A 204 8.12 -9.34 -1.52
C THR A 204 7.82 -8.98 -2.97
N THR A 205 6.67 -8.36 -3.23
CA THR A 205 6.24 -7.94 -4.56
C THR A 205 6.23 -6.43 -4.75
N ALA A 206 6.51 -5.65 -3.69
CA ALA A 206 6.36 -4.19 -3.69
C ALA A 206 7.09 -3.49 -4.85
N LEU A 207 8.32 -3.91 -5.14
CA LEU A 207 9.12 -3.40 -6.26
C LEU A 207 8.46 -3.68 -7.62
N ALA A 208 7.95 -4.88 -7.83
CA ALA A 208 7.24 -5.22 -9.06
C ALA A 208 5.93 -4.43 -9.18
N THR A 209 5.22 -4.26 -8.07
CA THR A 209 3.96 -3.49 -7.99
C THR A 209 4.15 -2.03 -8.40
N VAL A 210 5.28 -1.41 -8.05
CA VAL A 210 5.61 -0.04 -8.49
C VAL A 210 6.33 0.04 -9.83
N GLY A 211 6.41 -1.07 -10.58
CA GLY A 211 6.98 -1.11 -11.93
C GLY A 211 8.51 -1.23 -12.00
N HIS A 212 9.18 -1.55 -10.89
CA HIS A 212 10.63 -1.67 -10.78
C HIS A 212 11.08 -3.02 -10.19
N PRO A 213 10.73 -4.17 -10.80
CA PRO A 213 11.03 -5.50 -10.24
C PRO A 213 12.53 -5.78 -10.00
N GLY A 214 13.43 -5.03 -10.66
CA GLY A 214 14.89 -5.11 -10.43
C GLY A 214 15.45 -4.01 -9.50
N GLY A 215 14.61 -3.16 -8.92
CA GLY A 215 15.02 -2.11 -8.00
C GLY A 215 15.81 -0.95 -8.63
N LYS A 216 15.64 -0.68 -9.93
CA LYS A 216 16.36 0.36 -10.69
C LYS A 216 15.45 1.13 -11.63
#